data_AF-A0A5K0Y3K6-F1
#
_entry.id   AF-A0A5K0Y3K6-F1
#
_cell.length_a   1.000
_cell.length_b   1.000
_cell.length_c   1.000
_cell.angle_alpha   90.00
_cell.angle_beta   90.00
_cell.angle_gamma   90.00
#
_symmetry.space_group_name_H-M   'P 1'
#
loop_
_entity.id
_entity.type
_entity.pdbx_description
1 polymer ?
#
loop_
_entity_poly.entity_id
_entity_poly.type
_entity_poly.pdbx_seq_one_letter_code
_entity_poly.pdbx_strand_id
1 'polypeptide(L)' 'KLKQKETTLTDTESAEENETTFDLPQISLRTIQDATDKFSESKKLGEGGYGPVYK' A
#
# COMPACT_ATOMS: atom_id res chain seq x y z
N LYS A 1 20.48 22.38 -0.74
CA LYS A 1 21.48 21.37 -0.33
C LYS A 1 20.87 19.99 -0.60
N LEU A 2 21.58 19.04 -1.23
CA LEU A 2 21.07 17.77 -1.81
C LEU A 2 22.07 16.62 -1.49
N LYS A 3 21.77 15.32 -1.60
CA LYS A 3 20.52 14.51 -1.52
C LYS A 3 20.92 13.02 -1.35
N GLN A 4 20.17 12.26 -0.54
CA GLN A 4 20.17 10.78 -0.49
C GLN A 4 18.97 10.24 -1.31
N LYS A 5 19.00 9.25 -2.23
CA LYS A 5 19.94 8.22 -2.72
C LYS A 5 19.98 6.85 -1.99
N GLU A 6 19.14 5.93 -2.47
CA GLU A 6 19.31 4.47 -2.71
C GLU A 6 18.01 3.98 -3.43
N THR A 7 17.93 3.15 -4.49
CA THR A 7 18.65 1.93 -4.94
C THR A 7 18.26 0.73 -4.06
N THR A 8 17.68 -0.41 -4.51
CA THR A 8 17.76 -1.22 -5.76
C THR A 8 16.47 -2.09 -5.87
N LEU A 9 15.77 -2.20 -7.01
CA LEU A 9 15.77 -3.35 -7.95
C LEU A 9 16.08 -4.74 -7.30
N THR A 10 15.06 -5.56 -7.02
CA THR A 10 14.55 -6.73 -7.80
C THR A 10 15.38 -8.01 -7.70
N ASP A 11 14.75 -9.11 -7.31
CA ASP A 11 14.95 -10.42 -7.96
C ASP A 11 13.62 -11.18 -8.03
N THR A 12 13.44 -11.89 -9.14
CA THR A 12 12.19 -12.48 -9.65
C THR A 12 12.24 -14.01 -9.48
N GLU A 13 11.09 -14.71 -9.45
CA GLU A 13 10.87 -15.91 -10.30
C GLU A 13 9.47 -16.55 -10.17
N SER A 14 8.71 -16.38 -11.27
CA SER A 14 7.82 -17.36 -11.91
C SER A 14 6.63 -17.99 -11.17
N ALA A 15 5.43 -17.50 -11.51
CA ALA A 15 4.24 -18.34 -11.71
C ALA A 15 3.44 -17.81 -12.93
N GLU A 16 3.22 -18.67 -13.92
CA GLU A 16 2.68 -18.28 -15.23
C GLU A 16 1.14 -18.09 -15.24
N GLU A 17 0.65 -16.90 -14.90
CA GLU A 17 -0.76 -16.52 -15.11
C GLU A 17 -0.89 -15.10 -15.70
N ASN A 18 -0.60 -14.96 -17.00
CA ASN A 18 -0.75 -13.74 -17.83
C ASN A 18 -0.61 -12.41 -17.05
N GLU A 19 0.61 -12.16 -16.56
CA GLU A 19 0.95 -11.04 -15.68
C GLU A 19 0.61 -9.68 -16.28
N THR A 20 -0.60 -9.19 -16.01
CA THR A 20 -0.91 -7.76 -16.05
C THR A 20 -0.48 -7.13 -14.73
N THR A 21 0.82 -7.25 -14.43
CA THR A 21 1.52 -6.51 -13.37
C THR A 21 1.62 -5.04 -13.78
N PHE A 22 0.48 -4.35 -13.74
CA PHE A 22 0.40 -2.90 -13.85
C PHE A 22 1.38 -2.27 -12.85
N ASP A 23 2.04 -1.18 -13.27
CA ASP A 23 2.97 -0.39 -12.44
C ASP A 23 2.20 0.36 -11.34
N LEU A 24 1.71 -0.41 -10.37
CA LEU A 24 0.93 0.03 -9.23
C LEU A 24 1.85 0.26 -8.03
N PRO A 25 1.69 1.39 -7.30
CA PRO A 25 2.45 1.64 -6.09
C PRO A 25 2.27 0.50 -5.08
N GLN A 26 3.35 -0.22 -4.79
CA GLN A 26 3.38 -1.21 -3.71
C GLN A 26 3.46 -0.48 -2.36
N ILE A 27 2.42 -0.61 -1.55
CA ILE A 27 2.32 0.01 -0.21
C ILE A 27 2.32 -1.09 0.84
N SER A 28 3.18 -0.99 1.85
CA SER A 28 3.22 -1.98 2.93
C SER A 28 2.00 -1.88 3.84
N LEU A 29 1.54 -3.02 4.38
CA LEU A 29 0.44 -3.02 5.37
C LEU A 29 0.74 -2.15 6.59
N ARG A 30 2.02 -2.05 6.99
CA ARG A 30 2.47 -1.16 8.07
C ARG A 30 2.23 0.31 7.74
N THR A 31 2.53 0.72 6.51
CA THR A 31 2.24 2.08 6.02
C THR A 31 0.76 2.40 6.08
N ILE A 32 -0.11 1.43 5.72
CA ILE A 32 -1.57 1.59 5.82
C ILE A 32 -2.00 1.70 7.29
N GLN A 33 -1.49 0.83 8.17
CA GLN A 33 -1.77 0.88 9.61
C GLN A 33 -1.34 2.20 10.25
N ASP A 34 -0.14 2.69 9.95
CA ASP A 34 0.37 3.95 10.49
C ASP A 34 -0.45 5.14 9.95
N ALA A 35 -0.87 5.10 8.68
CA ALA A 35 -1.73 6.11 8.08
C ALA A 35 -3.13 6.14 8.72
N THR A 36 -3.78 4.98 8.91
CA THR A 36 -5.14 4.89 9.48
C THR A 36 -5.19 4.95 11.01
N ASP A 37 -4.07 5.24 11.69
CA ASP A 37 -3.94 5.15 13.15
C ASP A 37 -4.46 3.79 13.68
N LYS A 38 -3.96 2.70 13.09
CA LYS A 38 -4.37 1.31 13.35
C LYS A 38 -5.88 1.08 13.16
N PHE A 39 -6.45 1.71 12.13
CA PHE A 39 -7.89 1.69 11.82
C PHE A 39 -8.77 2.30 12.94
N SER A 40 -8.23 3.31 13.63
CA SER A 40 -8.94 4.11 14.63
C SER A 40 -10.24 4.73 14.07
N GLU A 41 -11.32 4.68 14.82
CA GLU A 41 -12.60 5.30 14.43
C GLU A 41 -12.46 6.82 14.17
N SER A 42 -11.45 7.49 14.75
CA SER A 42 -11.13 8.90 14.45
C SER A 42 -10.64 9.13 13.00
N LYS A 43 -10.16 8.08 12.34
CA LYS A 43 -9.77 8.06 10.92
C LYS A 43 -10.87 7.52 10.01
N LYS A 44 -11.95 6.95 10.54
CA LYS A 44 -13.08 6.47 9.76
C LYS A 44 -13.84 7.64 9.13
N LEU A 45 -14.11 7.52 7.84
CA LEU A 45 -14.94 8.44 7.05
C LEU A 45 -16.41 7.99 7.02
N GLY A 46 -16.65 6.69 7.12
CA GLY A 46 -17.98 6.08 7.16
C GLY A 46 -17.93 4.57 7.02
N GLU A 47 -19.10 3.95 6.98
CA GLU A 47 -19.29 2.52 6.75
C GLU A 47 -20.60 2.28 5.99
N GLY A 48 -20.62 1.27 5.13
CA GLY A 48 -21.81 0.86 4.38
C GLY A 48 -21.73 -0.61 3.99
N GLY A 49 -22.52 -1.04 3.00
CA GLY A 49 -22.58 -2.45 2.57
C GLY A 49 -21.26 -3.05 2.04
N TYR A 50 -20.24 -2.22 1.82
CA TYR A 50 -18.89 -2.63 1.40
C TYR A 50 -17.84 -2.54 2.54
N GLY A 51 -18.28 -2.26 3.78
CA GLY A 51 -17.42 -2.12 4.95
C GLY A 51 -16.99 -0.67 5.26
N PRO A 52 -16.06 -0.49 6.20
CA PRO A 52 -15.58 0.81 6.67
C PRO A 52 -14.54 1.45 5.73
N VAL A 53 -14.58 2.77 5.60
CA VAL A 53 -13.63 3.58 4.82
C VAL A 53 -12.84 4.50 5.75
N TYR A 54 -11.53 4.61 5.57
CA TYR A 54 -10.62 5.39 6.41
C TYR A 54 -9.85 6.47 5.61
N LYS A 55 -9.35 7.49 6.32
CA LYS A 55 -8.55 8.62 5.79
C LYS A 55 -7.07 8.59 6.21
#